data_AF-A0A4V1KRN7-F1
#
_entry.id   AF-A0A4V1KRN7-F1
#
_cell.length_a   1.000
_cell.length_b   1.000
_cell.length_c   1.000
_cell.angle_alpha   90.00
_cell.angle_beta   90.00
_cell.angle_gamma   90.00
#
_symmetry.space_group_name_H-M   'P 1'
#
loop_
_entity.id
_entity.type
_entity.pdbx_description
1 polymer ?
#
loop_
_entity_poly.entity_id
_entity_poly.type
_entity_poly.pdbx_seq_one_letter_code
_entity_poly.pdbx_strand_id
1 'polypeptide(L)'
;MNTSQATPVVPKKLLLPFILVTSLFALWGFANAVTDPMVQAFKKVLELSNSQAAWVQMAFYGGYFCMALPAALFVRKFSYKSGVLVGLTLYAGGALLFYPAATTGQFWFFCLGLYILTFGLAFLETTANPYILALGDQKTATQRLNLAQAFNPVGLIVGLMVAKFFVLDLLQSDDVENFSALPEAQKLLIKSADLMVIRNPYVILGLVVLAILILIAVNKMPQAKGDGAMPSIKDTFGELFKNKKYTLGVISLVLYMGAQIGCWTYIYQYAESKGISSSTAANYQLVAFILFTVGRAIGTYLLKFISSGKLLFYFSSLGGLFALGTVVLEGDAGLYSLVMVSLFLSIMFPTIYGIALEGLKEDQSKIGAAGLVMAIVGGALLPKLQGMIIDLGGVEVNDITIMGLSEMNLSFLLPVICFVSVAIYGMWIHKKHNIAEIA
;
A
#
# COMPACT_ATOMS: atom_id res chain seq x y z
N MET A 1 -40.56 18.14 -15.13
CA MET A 1 -39.18 18.44 -14.67
C MET A 1 -38.87 17.54 -13.48
N ASN A 2 -38.33 16.33 -13.72
CA ASN A 2 -37.87 15.45 -12.65
C ASN A 2 -36.41 15.79 -12.35
N THR A 3 -36.17 16.61 -11.32
CA THR A 3 -34.84 16.75 -10.74
C THR A 3 -34.48 15.44 -10.05
N SER A 4 -33.85 14.52 -10.77
CA SER A 4 -33.11 13.41 -10.16
C SER A 4 -32.07 14.04 -9.25
N GLN A 5 -32.34 14.06 -7.94
CA GLN A 5 -31.39 14.54 -6.94
C GLN A 5 -30.18 13.60 -7.00
N ALA A 6 -29.07 14.07 -7.56
CA ALA A 6 -27.82 13.32 -7.61
C ALA A 6 -27.43 12.92 -6.18
N THR A 7 -27.32 11.61 -5.94
CA THR A 7 -26.99 11.08 -4.63
C THR A 7 -25.63 11.63 -4.20
N PRO A 8 -25.53 12.34 -3.05
CA PRO A 8 -24.28 12.95 -2.65
C PRO A 8 -23.23 11.88 -2.34
N VAL A 9 -21.99 12.09 -2.81
CA VAL A 9 -20.88 11.17 -2.54
C VAL A 9 -20.66 11.02 -1.04
N VAL A 10 -20.63 12.13 -0.29
CA VAL A 10 -20.59 12.11 1.19
C VAL A 10 -21.74 12.96 1.73
N PRO A 11 -22.72 12.38 2.45
CA PRO A 11 -23.76 13.13 3.12
C PRO A 11 -23.17 14.05 4.21
N LYS A 12 -23.68 15.29 4.34
CA LYS A 12 -23.19 16.27 5.35
C LYS A 12 -23.21 15.72 6.78
N LYS A 13 -24.18 14.87 7.12
CA LYS A 13 -24.29 14.22 8.43
C LYS A 13 -23.19 13.18 8.70
N LEU A 14 -22.55 12.66 7.66
CA LEU A 14 -21.50 11.63 7.72
C LEU A 14 -20.10 12.20 7.44
N LEU A 15 -19.99 13.53 7.26
CA LEU A 15 -18.75 14.19 6.87
C LEU A 15 -17.65 14.02 7.94
N LEU A 16 -17.98 14.16 9.22
CA LEU A 16 -16.99 14.02 10.30
C LEU A 16 -16.44 12.59 10.41
N PRO A 17 -17.27 11.51 10.46
CA PRO A 17 -16.77 10.14 10.36
C PRO A 17 -15.94 9.89 9.08
N PHE A 18 -16.37 10.44 7.93
CA PHE A 18 -15.63 10.31 6.68
C PHE A 18 -14.24 10.95 6.76
N ILE A 19 -14.12 12.17 7.27
CA ILE A 19 -12.83 12.88 7.43
C ILE A 19 -11.91 12.12 8.38
N LEU A 20 -12.43 11.64 9.51
CA LEU A 20 -11.63 10.89 10.48
C LEU A 20 -11.08 9.60 9.87
N VAL A 21 -11.91 8.84 9.17
CA VAL A 21 -11.46 7.60 8.52
C VAL A 21 -10.56 7.89 7.32
N THR A 22 -10.80 9.00 6.60
CA THR A 22 -9.92 9.49 5.54
C THR A 22 -8.51 9.81 6.05
N SER A 23 -8.40 10.40 7.24
CA SER A 23 -7.09 10.68 7.85
C SER A 23 -6.27 9.42 8.12
N LEU A 24 -6.91 8.27 8.36
CA LEU A 24 -6.23 6.99 8.56
C LEU A 24 -5.48 6.54 7.30
N PHE A 25 -6.04 6.80 6.12
CA PHE A 25 -5.38 6.47 4.85
C PHE A 25 -4.11 7.28 4.62
N ALA A 26 -4.08 8.55 5.06
CA ALA A 26 -2.88 9.37 5.03
C ALA A 26 -1.83 8.88 6.03
N LEU A 27 -2.22 8.57 7.28
CA LEU A 27 -1.32 7.99 8.28
C LEU A 27 -0.72 6.66 7.84
N TRP A 28 -1.51 5.84 7.15
CA TRP A 28 -1.03 4.59 6.61
C TRP A 28 -0.02 4.81 5.47
N GLY A 29 -0.35 5.69 4.52
CA GLY A 29 0.57 6.07 3.45
C GLY A 29 1.91 6.56 4.01
N PHE A 30 1.86 7.37 5.07
CA PHE A 30 3.06 7.81 5.77
C PHE A 30 3.89 6.63 6.32
N ALA A 31 3.28 5.70 7.07
CA ALA A 31 3.99 4.54 7.61
C ALA A 31 4.64 3.70 6.51
N ASN A 32 3.92 3.43 5.42
CA ASN A 32 4.45 2.62 4.33
C ASN A 32 5.68 3.28 3.69
N ALA A 33 5.60 4.57 3.37
CA ALA A 33 6.72 5.29 2.74
C ALA A 33 7.93 5.47 3.65
N VAL A 34 7.72 5.60 4.97
CA VAL A 34 8.81 5.70 5.93
C VAL A 34 9.46 4.33 6.16
N THR A 35 8.73 3.22 6.06
CA THR A 35 9.26 1.91 6.45
C THR A 35 10.50 1.51 5.65
N ASP A 36 10.45 1.54 4.32
CA ASP A 36 11.55 1.00 3.50
C ASP A 36 12.89 1.74 3.71
N PRO A 37 12.95 3.10 3.67
CA PRO A 37 14.17 3.84 4.00
C PRO A 37 14.68 3.53 5.41
N MET A 38 13.77 3.33 6.37
CA MET A 38 14.16 3.07 7.75
C MET A 38 14.79 1.69 7.89
N VAL A 39 14.24 0.67 7.23
CA VAL A 39 14.86 -0.67 7.20
C VAL A 39 16.28 -0.60 6.63
N GLN A 40 16.52 0.20 5.59
CA GLN A 40 17.87 0.39 5.04
C GLN A 40 18.79 1.10 6.02
N ALA A 41 18.32 2.17 6.67
CA ALA A 41 19.08 2.87 7.71
C ALA A 41 19.46 1.92 8.85
N PHE A 42 18.53 1.09 9.34
CA PHE A 42 18.83 0.09 10.36
C PHE A 42 19.81 -0.99 9.89
N LYS A 43 19.70 -1.45 8.64
CA LYS A 43 20.65 -2.40 8.06
C LYS A 43 22.08 -1.86 8.12
N LYS A 44 22.25 -0.57 7.82
CA LYS A 44 23.55 0.11 7.88
C LYS A 44 24.03 0.32 9.32
N VAL A 45 23.20 0.94 10.16
CA VAL A 45 23.55 1.29 11.55
C VAL A 45 23.82 0.06 12.41
N LEU A 46 23.03 -1.02 12.25
CA LEU A 46 23.19 -2.25 13.01
C LEU A 46 24.07 -3.30 12.30
N GLU A 47 24.62 -3.00 11.13
CA GLU A 47 25.43 -3.92 10.30
C GLU A 47 24.76 -5.29 10.10
N LEU A 48 23.47 -5.26 9.78
CA LEU A 48 22.66 -6.46 9.65
C LEU A 48 23.02 -7.25 8.40
N SER A 49 22.97 -8.57 8.52
CA SER A 49 23.10 -9.44 7.34
C SER A 49 21.90 -9.27 6.39
N ASN A 50 22.10 -9.58 5.11
CA ASN A 50 21.00 -9.58 4.13
C ASN A 50 19.83 -10.48 4.55
N SER A 51 20.11 -11.59 5.25
CA SER A 51 19.08 -12.47 5.82
C SER A 51 18.25 -11.77 6.90
N GLN A 52 18.89 -11.03 7.81
CA GLN A 52 18.19 -10.26 8.85
C GLN A 52 17.33 -9.14 8.25
N ALA A 53 17.81 -8.43 7.23
CA ALA A 53 17.01 -7.42 6.53
C ALA A 53 15.78 -8.04 5.83
N ALA A 54 15.91 -9.24 5.26
CA ALA A 54 14.78 -9.96 4.65
C ALA A 54 13.71 -10.37 5.69
N TRP A 55 14.10 -10.70 6.93
CA TRP A 55 13.15 -10.96 8.02
C TRP A 55 12.31 -9.74 8.37
N VAL A 56 12.85 -8.52 8.25
CA VAL A 56 12.09 -7.28 8.49
C VAL A 56 10.99 -7.10 7.45
N GLN A 57 11.31 -7.31 6.16
CA GLN A 57 10.30 -7.28 5.10
C GLN A 57 9.26 -8.40 5.26
N MET A 58 9.70 -9.60 5.62
CA MET A 58 8.80 -10.71 5.91
C MET A 58 7.86 -10.40 7.08
N ALA A 59 8.35 -9.75 8.14
CA ALA A 59 7.52 -9.30 9.24
C ALA A 59 6.50 -8.25 8.78
N PHE A 60 6.92 -7.31 7.93
CA PHE A 60 6.02 -6.28 7.41
C PHE A 60 4.84 -6.88 6.63
N TYR A 61 5.13 -7.64 5.57
CA TYR A 61 4.10 -8.22 4.71
C TYR A 61 3.39 -9.44 5.33
N GLY A 62 4.10 -10.23 6.12
CA GLY A 62 3.52 -11.33 6.90
C GLY A 62 2.51 -10.82 7.93
N GLY A 63 2.73 -9.63 8.50
CA GLY A 63 1.79 -8.96 9.39
C GLY A 63 0.42 -8.71 8.73
N TYR A 64 0.41 -8.21 7.49
CA TYR A 64 -0.83 -8.03 6.72
C TYR A 64 -1.57 -9.33 6.49
N PHE A 65 -0.85 -10.37 6.04
CA PHE A 65 -1.46 -11.65 5.71
C PHE A 65 -2.05 -12.35 6.95
N CYS A 66 -1.27 -12.46 8.03
CA CYS A 66 -1.69 -13.20 9.21
C CYS A 66 -2.80 -12.48 9.98
N MET A 67 -2.79 -11.15 10.04
CA MET A 67 -3.68 -10.40 10.92
C MET A 67 -4.97 -9.91 10.24
N ALA A 68 -5.05 -9.91 8.91
CA ALA A 68 -6.25 -9.56 8.18
C ALA A 68 -7.47 -10.43 8.55
N LEU A 69 -7.31 -11.76 8.63
CA LEU A 69 -8.41 -12.65 8.99
C LEU A 69 -8.86 -12.48 10.45
N PRO A 70 -7.97 -12.48 11.46
CA PRO A 70 -8.32 -12.11 12.83
C PRO A 70 -9.01 -10.76 12.95
N ALA A 71 -8.55 -9.74 12.19
CA ALA A 71 -9.18 -8.43 12.16
C ALA A 71 -10.63 -8.50 11.65
N ALA A 72 -10.88 -9.19 10.54
CA ALA A 72 -12.23 -9.37 10.00
C ALA A 72 -13.16 -10.10 10.98
N LEU A 73 -12.66 -11.16 11.65
CA LEU A 73 -13.41 -11.89 12.66
C LEU A 73 -13.76 -11.01 13.87
N PHE A 74 -12.81 -10.19 14.32
CA PHE A 74 -13.02 -9.23 15.39
C PHE A 74 -14.11 -8.21 15.02
N VAL A 75 -14.02 -7.64 13.82
CA VAL A 75 -14.97 -6.62 13.33
C VAL A 75 -16.36 -7.18 13.11
N ARG A 76 -16.45 -8.44 12.66
CA ARG A 76 -17.70 -9.18 12.54
C ARG A 76 -18.38 -9.37 13.90
N LYS A 77 -17.61 -9.71 14.94
CA LYS A 77 -18.14 -9.91 16.30
C LYS A 77 -18.49 -8.60 17.01
N PHE A 78 -17.71 -7.54 16.80
CA PHE A 78 -17.86 -6.26 17.49
C PHE A 78 -18.44 -5.19 16.58
N SER A 79 -17.59 -4.30 16.04
CA SER A 79 -17.99 -3.22 15.14
C SER A 79 -16.78 -2.69 14.38
N TYR A 80 -17.02 -1.96 13.29
CA TYR A 80 -15.97 -1.24 12.56
C TYR A 80 -15.18 -0.27 13.47
N LYS A 81 -15.88 0.50 14.32
CA LYS A 81 -15.24 1.42 15.27
C LYS A 81 -14.29 0.68 16.22
N SER A 82 -14.73 -0.45 16.78
CA SER A 82 -13.89 -1.26 17.66
C SER A 82 -12.64 -1.75 16.94
N GLY A 83 -12.78 -2.18 15.68
CA GLY A 83 -11.64 -2.60 14.86
C GLY A 83 -10.65 -1.47 14.60
N VAL A 84 -11.14 -0.27 14.25
CA VAL A 84 -10.29 0.92 14.06
C VAL A 84 -9.53 1.29 15.33
N LEU A 85 -10.18 1.25 16.51
CA LEU A 85 -9.54 1.55 17.79
C LEU A 85 -8.43 0.55 18.13
N VAL A 86 -8.67 -0.75 17.94
CA VAL A 86 -7.64 -1.78 18.14
C VAL A 86 -6.48 -1.58 17.16
N GLY A 87 -6.79 -1.31 15.88
CA GLY A 87 -5.77 -1.04 14.86
C GLY A 87 -4.90 0.16 15.21
N LEU A 88 -5.49 1.28 15.62
CA LEU A 88 -4.75 2.47 16.07
C LEU A 88 -3.92 2.21 17.33
N THR A 89 -4.43 1.40 18.26
CA THR A 89 -3.71 1.05 19.49
C THR A 89 -2.46 0.22 19.17
N LEU A 90 -2.61 -0.79 18.32
CA LEU A 90 -1.49 -1.61 17.85
C LEU A 90 -0.50 -0.78 17.04
N TYR A 91 -0.98 0.11 16.18
CA TYR A 91 -0.13 1.00 15.39
C TYR A 91 0.69 1.94 16.29
N ALA A 92 0.03 2.66 17.21
CA ALA A 92 0.72 3.52 18.17
C ALA A 92 1.69 2.73 19.06
N GLY A 93 1.27 1.57 19.57
CA GLY A 93 2.10 0.70 20.41
C GLY A 93 3.35 0.21 19.67
N GLY A 94 3.18 -0.24 18.42
CA GLY A 94 4.29 -0.64 17.55
C GLY A 94 5.26 0.52 17.28
N ALA A 95 4.75 1.71 16.98
CA ALA A 95 5.57 2.90 16.75
C ALA A 95 6.32 3.36 18.01
N LEU A 96 5.69 3.32 19.19
CA LEU A 96 6.32 3.70 20.45
C LEU A 96 7.36 2.68 20.94
N LEU A 97 7.26 1.41 20.55
CA LEU A 97 8.27 0.38 20.81
C LEU A 97 9.63 0.68 20.14
N PHE A 98 9.69 1.61 19.19
CA PHE A 98 10.96 2.08 18.63
C PHE A 98 11.77 2.88 19.65
N TYR A 99 11.13 3.47 20.66
CA TYR A 99 11.84 4.17 21.74
C TYR A 99 12.75 3.23 22.53
N PRO A 100 12.25 2.14 23.16
CA PRO A 100 13.12 1.18 23.84
C PRO A 100 14.07 0.46 22.88
N ALA A 101 13.66 0.20 21.63
CA ALA A 101 14.53 -0.42 20.62
C ALA A 101 15.78 0.43 20.34
N ALA A 102 15.62 1.74 20.15
CA ALA A 102 16.72 2.66 19.92
C ALA A 102 17.64 2.81 21.14
N THR A 103 17.08 2.82 22.36
CA THR A 103 17.90 2.94 23.58
C THR A 103 18.70 1.67 23.91
N THR A 104 18.16 0.49 23.58
CA THR A 104 18.80 -0.80 23.87
C THR A 104 19.72 -1.26 22.73
N GLY A 105 19.60 -0.66 21.55
CA GLY A 105 20.36 -1.04 20.35
C GLY A 105 20.05 -2.45 19.84
N GLN A 106 18.99 -3.10 20.34
CA GLN A 106 18.68 -4.47 19.96
C GLN A 106 17.75 -4.55 18.76
N PHE A 107 18.22 -5.26 17.74
CA PHE A 107 17.48 -5.53 16.51
C PHE A 107 16.11 -6.19 16.73
N TRP A 108 15.98 -7.08 17.74
CA TRP A 108 14.73 -7.80 17.96
C TRP A 108 13.57 -6.92 18.45
N PHE A 109 13.84 -5.88 19.25
CA PHE A 109 12.81 -4.92 19.64
C PHE A 109 12.32 -4.11 18.44
N PHE A 110 13.21 -3.81 17.50
CA PHE A 110 12.86 -3.15 16.25
C PHE A 110 11.95 -4.03 15.38
N CYS A 111 12.34 -5.28 15.15
CA CYS A 111 11.53 -6.25 14.40
C CYS A 111 10.15 -6.45 15.04
N LEU A 112 10.09 -6.58 16.37
CA LEU A 112 8.84 -6.75 17.10
C LEU A 112 7.97 -5.48 17.00
N GLY A 113 8.55 -4.29 17.12
CA GLY A 113 7.86 -3.02 16.96
C GLY A 113 7.24 -2.86 15.57
N LEU A 114 8.02 -3.17 14.52
CA LEU A 114 7.53 -3.21 13.13
C LEU A 114 6.40 -4.22 12.94
N TYR A 115 6.53 -5.41 13.52
CA TYR A 115 5.51 -6.46 13.40
C TYR A 115 4.19 -6.09 14.08
N ILE A 116 4.24 -5.48 15.27
CA ILE A 116 3.05 -4.99 15.96
C ILE A 116 2.44 -3.79 15.21
N LEU A 117 3.29 -2.93 14.66
CA LEU A 117 2.85 -1.81 13.81
C LEU A 117 2.08 -2.32 12.59
N THR A 118 2.58 -3.35 11.90
CA THR A 118 1.90 -3.92 10.73
C THR A 118 0.60 -4.64 11.07
N PHE A 119 0.49 -5.25 12.25
CA PHE A 119 -0.80 -5.72 12.75
C PHE A 119 -1.82 -4.60 12.90
N GLY A 120 -1.38 -3.44 13.39
CA GLY A 120 -2.21 -2.24 13.45
C GLY A 120 -2.69 -1.82 12.06
N LEU A 121 -1.78 -1.74 11.09
CA LEU A 121 -2.12 -1.41 9.70
C LEU A 121 -3.08 -2.42 9.08
N ALA A 122 -2.87 -3.72 9.29
CA ALA A 122 -3.76 -4.77 8.79
C ALA A 122 -5.19 -4.64 9.36
N PHE A 123 -5.31 -4.30 10.65
CA PHE A 123 -6.60 -4.02 11.29
C PHE A 123 -7.28 -2.80 10.68
N LEU A 124 -6.53 -1.70 10.49
CA LEU A 124 -7.05 -0.48 9.89
C LEU A 124 -7.51 -0.73 8.45
N GLU A 125 -6.77 -1.52 7.68
CA GLU A 125 -7.14 -1.84 6.31
C GLU A 125 -8.37 -2.72 6.17
N THR A 126 -8.46 -3.72 7.06
CA THR A 126 -9.61 -4.63 7.07
C THR A 126 -10.88 -3.93 7.57
N THR A 127 -10.76 -2.78 8.23
CA THR A 127 -11.88 -2.04 8.83
C THR A 127 -12.27 -0.79 8.06
N ALA A 128 -11.32 0.05 7.69
CA ALA A 128 -11.55 1.37 7.13
C ALA A 128 -12.13 1.31 5.72
N ASN A 129 -11.59 0.45 4.84
CA ASN A 129 -12.10 0.35 3.47
C ASN A 129 -13.58 -0.08 3.43
N PRO A 130 -13.99 -1.18 4.09
CA PRO A 130 -15.40 -1.57 4.09
C PRO A 130 -16.29 -0.57 4.83
N TYR A 131 -15.76 0.10 5.86
CA TYR A 131 -16.51 1.14 6.56
C TYR A 131 -16.83 2.33 5.65
N ILE A 132 -15.87 2.82 4.85
CA ILE A 132 -16.12 3.88 3.85
C ILE A 132 -17.11 3.44 2.77
N LEU A 133 -17.01 2.19 2.31
CA LEU A 133 -17.96 1.63 1.35
C LEU A 133 -19.38 1.59 1.93
N ALA A 134 -19.53 1.20 3.20
CA ALA A 134 -20.81 1.18 3.91
C ALA A 134 -21.34 2.56 4.33
N LEU A 135 -20.49 3.61 4.29
CA LEU A 135 -20.82 4.95 4.75
C LEU A 135 -21.67 5.71 3.71
N GLY A 136 -22.97 5.42 3.65
CA GLY A 136 -23.92 6.10 2.75
C GLY A 136 -24.45 5.18 1.66
N ASP A 137 -24.84 5.76 0.53
CA ASP A 137 -25.50 5.02 -0.57
C ASP A 137 -24.52 4.09 -1.31
N GLN A 138 -24.96 2.87 -1.64
CA GLN A 138 -24.14 1.88 -2.35
C GLN A 138 -23.69 2.35 -3.74
N LYS A 139 -24.50 3.16 -4.44
CA LYS A 139 -24.18 3.67 -5.79
C LYS A 139 -22.90 4.51 -5.83
N THR A 140 -22.60 5.23 -4.74
CA THR A 140 -21.41 6.09 -4.65
C THR A 140 -20.31 5.48 -3.77
N ALA A 141 -20.42 4.20 -3.38
CA ALA A 141 -19.48 3.55 -2.49
C ALA A 141 -18.04 3.54 -3.05
N THR A 142 -17.85 3.06 -4.28
CA THR A 142 -16.52 3.00 -4.90
C THR A 142 -15.92 4.40 -5.13
N GLN A 143 -16.76 5.41 -5.42
CA GLN A 143 -16.35 6.81 -5.52
C GLN A 143 -15.89 7.37 -4.17
N ARG A 144 -16.63 7.11 -3.08
CA ARG A 144 -16.23 7.50 -1.72
C ARG A 144 -14.91 6.88 -1.31
N LEU A 145 -14.72 5.59 -1.62
CA LEU A 145 -13.48 4.89 -1.29
C LEU A 145 -12.30 5.51 -2.04
N ASN A 146 -12.45 5.77 -3.34
CA ASN A 146 -11.42 6.47 -4.12
C ASN A 146 -11.12 7.88 -3.58
N LEU A 147 -12.15 8.63 -3.18
CA LEU A 147 -11.98 9.95 -2.58
C LEU A 147 -11.23 9.90 -1.25
N ALA A 148 -11.56 8.97 -0.36
CA ALA A 148 -10.83 8.79 0.90
C ALA A 148 -9.38 8.36 0.63
N GLN A 149 -9.18 7.44 -0.30
CA GLN A 149 -7.86 6.95 -0.71
C GLN A 149 -7.05 8.00 -1.49
N ALA A 150 -7.64 9.11 -1.96
CA ALA A 150 -6.90 10.21 -2.59
C ALA A 150 -5.93 10.90 -1.61
N PHE A 151 -6.13 10.74 -0.30
CA PHE A 151 -5.24 11.26 0.74
C PHE A 151 -4.09 10.30 1.10
N ASN A 152 -4.17 9.03 0.71
CA ASN A 152 -3.09 8.06 0.93
C ASN A 152 -1.77 8.44 0.22
N PRO A 153 -1.77 8.86 -1.06
CA PRO A 153 -0.56 9.33 -1.74
C PRO A 153 0.07 10.57 -1.09
N VAL A 154 -0.76 11.46 -0.52
CA VAL A 154 -0.27 12.61 0.23
C VAL A 154 0.53 12.14 1.44
N GLY A 155 0.04 11.11 2.14
CA GLY A 155 0.77 10.40 3.19
C GLY A 155 2.10 9.82 2.71
N LEU A 156 2.13 9.15 1.54
CA LEU A 156 3.35 8.58 0.96
C LEU A 156 4.41 9.68 0.70
N ILE A 157 4.00 10.81 0.11
CA ILE A 157 4.91 11.93 -0.18
C ILE A 157 5.47 12.52 1.11
N VAL A 158 4.61 12.82 2.09
CA VAL A 158 5.04 13.36 3.38
C VAL A 158 5.96 12.37 4.10
N GLY A 159 5.63 11.08 4.07
CA GLY A 159 6.46 10.02 4.65
C GLY A 159 7.84 9.95 4.01
N LEU A 160 7.92 9.96 2.68
CA LEU A 160 9.19 9.95 1.97
C LEU A 160 10.03 11.21 2.25
N MET A 161 9.41 12.38 2.29
CA MET A 161 10.11 13.63 2.63
C MET A 161 10.65 13.61 4.06
N VAL A 162 9.86 13.09 5.02
CA VAL A 162 10.31 12.94 6.40
C VAL A 162 11.48 11.94 6.48
N ALA A 163 11.36 10.79 5.82
CA ALA A 163 12.43 9.80 5.79
C ALA A 163 13.72 10.36 5.18
N LYS A 164 13.63 11.15 4.10
CA LYS A 164 14.79 11.78 3.46
C LYS A 164 15.42 12.85 4.35
N PHE A 165 14.69 13.93 4.63
CA PHE A 165 15.25 15.14 5.23
C PHE A 165 15.47 15.04 6.75
N PHE A 166 14.70 14.20 7.43
CA PHE A 166 14.75 14.08 8.90
C PHE A 166 15.33 12.75 9.36
N VAL A 167 15.71 11.87 8.44
CA VAL A 167 16.44 10.65 8.81
C VAL A 167 17.69 10.48 7.97
N LEU A 168 17.56 10.17 6.68
CA LEU A 168 18.72 9.81 5.85
C LEU A 168 19.78 10.92 5.80
N ASP A 169 19.37 12.17 5.62
CA ASP A 169 20.30 13.32 5.56
C ASP A 169 20.95 13.65 6.93
N LEU A 170 20.49 13.04 8.03
CA LEU A 170 20.97 13.26 9.39
C LEU A 170 21.75 12.05 9.96
N LEU A 171 21.92 10.98 9.17
CA LEU A 171 22.68 9.79 9.58
C LEU A 171 24.18 10.08 9.54
N GLN A 172 24.82 10.08 10.71
CA GLN A 172 26.27 10.24 10.83
C GLN A 172 27.03 9.02 10.31
N SER A 173 26.38 7.85 10.21
CA SER A 173 26.95 6.67 9.54
C SER A 173 27.24 6.88 8.05
N ASP A 174 26.63 7.88 7.42
CA ASP A 174 26.78 8.15 5.99
C ASP A 174 27.97 9.08 5.70
N ASP A 175 28.41 9.85 6.69
CA ASP A 175 29.56 10.75 6.61
C ASP A 175 30.92 10.03 6.80
N VAL A 176 30.90 8.74 7.11
CA VAL A 176 32.11 7.93 7.36
C VAL A 176 32.35 6.94 6.23
N GLU A 177 33.45 7.10 5.49
CA GLU A 177 33.82 6.23 4.36
C GLU A 177 33.90 4.74 4.74
N ASN A 178 34.35 4.42 5.95
CA ASN A 178 34.44 3.03 6.42
C ASN A 178 33.98 2.87 7.88
N PHE A 179 32.68 2.92 8.09
CA PHE A 179 32.03 2.79 9.39
C PHE A 179 32.44 1.52 10.16
N SER A 180 32.65 0.41 9.45
CA SER A 180 33.04 -0.87 10.06
C SER A 180 34.48 -0.89 10.58
N ALA A 181 35.33 0.02 10.09
CA ALA A 181 36.72 0.14 10.51
C ALA A 181 36.94 1.12 11.70
N LEU A 182 35.88 1.79 12.17
CA LEU A 182 35.98 2.72 13.29
C LEU A 182 36.26 2.01 14.62
N PRO A 183 36.99 2.67 15.56
CA PRO A 183 37.11 2.22 16.94
C PRO A 183 35.74 2.00 17.59
N GLU A 184 35.62 0.94 18.38
CA GLU A 184 34.34 0.49 18.96
C GLU A 184 33.63 1.58 19.76
N ALA A 185 34.37 2.46 20.44
CA ALA A 185 33.83 3.60 21.19
C ALA A 185 33.22 4.69 20.28
N GLN A 186 33.87 5.02 19.14
CA GLN A 186 33.32 5.97 18.17
C GLN A 186 32.12 5.38 17.43
N LYS A 187 32.18 4.09 17.14
CA LYS A 187 31.09 3.33 16.54
C LYS A 187 29.85 3.33 17.43
N LEU A 188 30.02 3.14 18.74
CA LEU A 188 28.90 3.14 19.69
C LEU A 188 28.22 4.52 19.78
N LEU A 189 29.01 5.60 19.73
CA LEU A 189 28.51 6.99 19.75
C LEU A 189 27.69 7.29 18.49
N ILE A 190 28.21 6.95 17.30
CA ILE A 190 27.51 7.17 16.03
C ILE A 190 26.26 6.29 15.95
N LYS A 191 26.34 4.99 16.32
CA LYS A 191 25.16 4.12 16.40
C LYS A 191 24.09 4.71 17.31
N SER A 192 24.45 5.24 18.47
CA SER A 192 23.49 5.85 19.40
C SER A 192 22.84 7.12 18.83
N ALA A 193 23.62 7.98 18.16
CA ALA A 193 23.12 9.18 17.50
C ALA A 193 22.14 8.83 16.36
N ASP A 194 22.53 7.92 15.47
CA ASP A 194 21.72 7.50 14.32
C ASP A 194 20.42 6.81 14.76
N LEU A 195 20.50 5.94 15.79
CA LEU A 195 19.30 5.32 16.36
C LEU A 195 18.33 6.35 16.94
N MET A 196 18.82 7.46 17.52
CA MET A 196 17.96 8.55 17.99
C MET A 196 17.31 9.31 16.84
N VAL A 197 18.04 9.57 15.76
CA VAL A 197 17.52 10.19 14.54
C VAL A 197 16.38 9.35 13.97
N ILE A 198 16.58 8.03 13.83
CA ILE A 198 15.56 7.11 13.29
C ILE A 198 14.35 6.97 14.22
N ARG A 199 14.57 6.97 15.54
CA ARG A 199 13.50 6.85 16.54
C ARG A 199 12.50 8.00 16.47
N ASN A 200 12.98 9.23 16.30
CA ASN A 200 12.16 10.43 16.50
C ASN A 200 10.92 10.47 15.58
N PRO A 201 11.01 10.21 14.26
CA PRO A 201 9.84 10.13 13.39
C PRO A 201 8.80 9.08 13.82
N TYR A 202 9.23 7.90 14.29
CA TYR A 202 8.30 6.86 14.75
C TYR A 202 7.62 7.22 16.06
N VAL A 203 8.33 7.86 16.99
CA VAL A 203 7.70 8.34 18.24
C VAL A 203 6.69 9.44 17.95
N ILE A 204 7.04 10.41 17.09
CA ILE A 204 6.12 11.47 16.66
C ILE A 204 4.89 10.87 15.99
N LEU A 205 5.09 9.89 15.07
CA LEU A 205 4.01 9.15 14.44
C LEU A 205 3.11 8.47 15.48
N GLY A 206 3.70 7.77 16.45
CA GLY A 206 2.95 7.12 17.53
C GLY A 206 2.09 8.11 18.31
N LEU A 207 2.61 9.30 18.63
CA LEU A 207 1.86 10.36 19.31
C LEU A 207 0.72 10.92 18.46
N VAL A 208 0.94 11.13 17.16
CA VAL A 208 -0.10 11.58 16.22
C VAL A 208 -1.21 10.52 16.09
N VAL A 209 -0.84 9.25 15.99
CA VAL A 209 -1.77 8.11 15.95
C VAL A 209 -2.58 8.02 17.24
N LEU A 210 -1.97 8.26 18.41
CA LEU A 210 -2.68 8.33 19.69
C LEU A 210 -3.68 9.49 19.74
N ALA A 211 -3.32 10.67 19.22
CA ALA A 211 -4.25 11.79 19.14
C ALA A 211 -5.48 11.43 18.29
N ILE A 212 -5.27 10.79 17.14
CA ILE A 212 -6.36 10.33 16.26
C ILE A 212 -7.19 9.22 16.91
N LEU A 213 -6.55 8.31 17.66
CA LEU A 213 -7.24 7.31 18.48
C LEU A 213 -8.20 7.96 19.47
N ILE A 214 -7.76 8.98 20.19
CA ILE A 214 -8.60 9.72 21.16
C ILE A 214 -9.78 10.38 20.44
N LEU A 215 -9.53 11.05 19.31
CA LEU A 215 -10.60 11.70 18.52
C LEU A 215 -11.66 10.69 18.04
N ILE A 216 -11.24 9.52 17.56
CA ILE A 216 -12.16 8.46 17.11
C ILE A 216 -12.87 7.79 18.29
N ALA A 217 -12.20 7.64 19.43
CA ALA A 217 -12.81 7.08 20.63
C ALA A 217 -13.97 7.95 21.13
N VAL A 218 -13.80 9.27 21.14
CA VAL A 218 -14.82 10.22 21.61
C VAL A 218 -15.94 10.42 20.59
N ASN A 219 -15.66 10.31 19.28
CA ASN A 219 -16.69 10.52 18.26
C ASN A 219 -17.66 9.33 18.14
N LYS A 220 -18.96 9.62 17.99
CA LYS A 220 -19.99 8.60 17.73
C LYS A 220 -19.99 8.25 16.24
N MET A 221 -19.42 7.11 15.90
CA MET A 221 -19.47 6.56 14.55
C MET A 221 -20.76 5.75 14.36
N PRO A 222 -21.53 6.00 13.28
CA PRO A 222 -22.68 5.17 12.93
C PRO A 222 -22.24 3.71 12.80
N GLN A 223 -22.96 2.81 13.46
CA GLN A 223 -22.77 1.38 13.25
C GLN A 223 -23.56 0.99 12.01
N ALA A 224 -22.86 0.57 10.95
CA ALA A 224 -23.44 -0.40 10.04
C ALA A 224 -23.51 -1.70 10.85
N LYS A 225 -24.71 -2.08 11.28
CA LYS A 225 -25.00 -3.41 11.80
C LYS A 225 -26.13 -3.94 10.93
N GLY A 226 -25.90 -5.08 10.29
CA GLY A 226 -26.95 -5.85 9.66
C GLY A 226 -27.86 -6.41 10.74
N ASP A 227 -29.15 -6.10 10.67
CA ASP A 227 -30.16 -6.72 11.51
C ASP A 227 -30.38 -8.17 11.04
N GLY A 228 -29.77 -9.13 11.73
CA GLY A 228 -29.93 -10.55 11.42
C GLY A 228 -29.05 -11.48 12.26
N ALA A 229 -29.40 -12.77 12.31
CA ALA A 229 -28.55 -13.79 12.87
C ALA A 229 -27.25 -13.90 12.05
N MET A 230 -26.09 -13.82 12.71
CA MET A 230 -24.81 -13.96 12.02
C MET A 230 -24.73 -15.34 11.35
N PRO A 231 -24.50 -15.42 10.02
CA PRO A 231 -24.31 -16.70 9.36
C PRO A 231 -23.10 -17.44 9.92
N SER A 232 -22.94 -18.73 9.63
CA SER A 232 -21.70 -19.45 9.94
C SER A 232 -20.53 -18.87 9.15
N ILE A 233 -19.34 -18.84 9.77
CA ILE A 233 -18.09 -18.39 9.12
C ILE A 233 -17.81 -19.26 7.89
N LYS A 234 -17.98 -20.59 8.02
CA LYS A 234 -17.71 -21.55 6.94
C LYS A 234 -18.59 -21.30 5.72
N ASP A 235 -19.87 -21.00 5.95
CA ASP A 235 -20.83 -20.73 4.87
C ASP A 235 -20.51 -19.39 4.19
N THR A 236 -20.15 -18.38 4.98
CA THR A 236 -19.72 -17.07 4.46
C THR A 236 -18.52 -17.21 3.52
N PHE A 237 -17.51 -18.01 3.91
CA PHE A 237 -16.36 -18.32 3.07
C PHE A 237 -16.77 -19.07 1.80
N GLY A 238 -17.60 -20.11 1.92
CA GLY A 238 -18.06 -20.89 0.78
C GLY A 238 -18.82 -20.05 -0.26
N GLU A 239 -19.65 -19.10 0.19
CA GLU A 239 -20.37 -18.16 -0.67
C GLU A 239 -19.42 -17.17 -1.36
N LEU A 240 -18.44 -16.62 -0.62
CA LEU A 240 -17.44 -15.71 -1.17
C LEU A 240 -16.61 -16.37 -2.28
N PHE A 241 -16.12 -17.59 -2.05
CA PHE A 241 -15.33 -18.32 -3.06
C PHE A 241 -16.14 -18.65 -4.32
N LYS A 242 -17.46 -18.92 -4.18
CA LYS A 242 -18.37 -19.13 -5.32
C LYS A 242 -18.64 -17.84 -6.09
N ASN A 243 -18.55 -16.68 -5.45
CA ASN A 243 -18.72 -15.39 -6.09
C ASN A 243 -17.51 -15.05 -6.97
N LYS A 244 -17.64 -15.33 -8.28
CA LYS A 244 -16.59 -15.04 -9.26
C LYS A 244 -16.15 -13.57 -9.28
N LYS A 245 -17.04 -12.61 -8.99
CA LYS A 245 -16.70 -11.18 -8.91
C LYS A 245 -15.67 -10.92 -7.82
N TYR A 246 -15.91 -11.50 -6.64
CA TYR A 246 -15.04 -11.39 -5.49
C TYR A 246 -13.72 -12.16 -5.71
N THR A 247 -13.78 -13.44 -6.09
CA THR A 247 -12.58 -14.28 -6.24
C THR A 247 -11.62 -13.74 -7.29
N LEU A 248 -12.14 -13.30 -8.45
CA LEU A 248 -11.30 -12.66 -9.47
C LEU A 248 -10.77 -11.30 -8.99
N GLY A 249 -11.55 -10.55 -8.20
CA GLY A 249 -11.10 -9.30 -7.59
C GLY A 249 -9.91 -9.50 -6.64
N VAL A 250 -9.93 -10.54 -5.81
CA VAL A 250 -8.80 -10.90 -4.93
C VAL A 250 -7.56 -11.22 -5.76
N ILE A 251 -7.69 -12.04 -6.82
CA ILE A 251 -6.58 -12.39 -7.71
C ILE A 251 -6.02 -11.14 -8.41
N SER A 252 -6.90 -10.28 -8.93
CA SER A 252 -6.50 -9.02 -9.55
C SER A 252 -5.78 -8.10 -8.57
N LEU A 253 -6.19 -8.09 -7.30
CA LEU A 253 -5.53 -7.29 -6.27
C LEU A 253 -4.13 -7.83 -5.92
N VAL A 254 -3.93 -9.15 -5.87
CA VAL A 254 -2.60 -9.76 -5.70
C VAL A 254 -1.66 -9.32 -6.82
N LEU A 255 -2.12 -9.44 -8.06
CA LEU A 255 -1.34 -9.08 -9.25
C LEU A 255 -1.07 -7.56 -9.30
N TYR A 256 -2.07 -6.75 -8.99
CA TYR A 256 -1.91 -5.31 -8.87
C TYR A 256 -0.85 -4.93 -7.84
N MET A 257 -0.92 -5.49 -6.63
CA MET A 257 0.02 -5.18 -5.55
C MET A 257 1.45 -5.57 -5.93
N GLY A 258 1.61 -6.71 -6.62
CA GLY A 258 2.90 -7.10 -7.15
C GLY A 258 3.44 -6.16 -8.22
N ALA A 259 2.60 -5.75 -9.18
CA ALA A 259 2.99 -4.78 -10.20
C ALA A 259 3.34 -3.41 -9.60
N GLN A 260 2.56 -2.95 -8.62
CA GLN A 260 2.78 -1.67 -7.95
C GLN A 260 4.13 -1.64 -7.23
N ILE A 261 4.34 -2.59 -6.31
CA ILE A 261 5.56 -2.62 -5.50
C ILE A 261 6.76 -2.98 -6.39
N GLY A 262 6.60 -3.85 -7.38
CA GLY A 262 7.67 -4.20 -8.33
C GLY A 262 8.12 -2.98 -9.14
N CYS A 263 7.18 -2.25 -9.74
CA CYS A 263 7.49 -1.03 -10.47
C CYS A 263 8.18 0.02 -9.60
N TRP A 264 7.77 0.20 -8.35
CA TRP A 264 8.40 1.18 -7.45
C TRP A 264 9.76 0.74 -6.92
N THR A 265 9.87 -0.51 -6.50
CA THR A 265 11.12 -1.06 -5.95
C THR A 265 12.24 -0.95 -6.97
N TYR A 266 11.97 -1.36 -8.21
CA TYR A 266 12.97 -1.47 -9.26
C TYR A 266 13.18 -0.18 -10.07
N ILE A 267 12.62 0.96 -9.66
CA ILE A 267 13.00 2.27 -10.25
C ILE A 267 14.49 2.54 -10.03
N TYR A 268 15.01 2.22 -8.85
CA TYR A 268 16.42 2.44 -8.51
C TYR A 268 17.35 1.59 -9.36
N GLN A 269 17.09 0.28 -9.43
CA GLN A 269 17.87 -0.66 -10.22
C GLN A 269 17.74 -0.37 -11.72
N TYR A 270 16.58 0.08 -12.20
CA TYR A 270 16.42 0.48 -13.60
C TYR A 270 17.27 1.72 -13.91
N ALA A 271 17.28 2.71 -13.02
CA ALA A 271 18.10 3.91 -13.15
C ALA A 271 19.60 3.58 -13.11
N GLU A 272 20.02 2.70 -12.19
CA GLU A 272 21.39 2.19 -12.08
C GLU A 272 21.84 1.49 -13.37
N SER A 273 20.96 0.69 -13.98
CA SER A 273 21.21 0.02 -15.26
C SER A 273 21.50 1.00 -16.42
N LYS A 274 21.17 2.29 -16.25
CA LYS A 274 21.42 3.37 -17.20
C LYS A 274 22.54 4.32 -16.75
N GLY A 275 23.27 3.98 -15.68
CA GLY A 275 24.34 4.81 -15.12
C GLY A 275 23.85 6.03 -14.33
N ILE A 276 22.58 6.06 -13.91
CA ILE A 276 22.00 7.16 -13.14
C ILE A 276 22.27 6.93 -11.65
N SER A 277 22.78 7.95 -10.95
CA SER A 277 23.07 7.87 -9.51
C SER A 277 21.81 7.64 -8.65
N SER A 278 21.97 7.01 -7.49
CA SER A 278 20.87 6.74 -6.54
C SER A 278 20.17 8.02 -6.05
N SER A 279 20.90 9.14 -5.97
CA SER A 279 20.33 10.45 -5.60
C SER A 279 19.36 10.96 -6.66
N THR A 280 19.72 10.82 -7.95
CA THR A 280 18.83 11.17 -9.06
C THR A 280 17.67 10.18 -9.17
N ALA A 281 17.89 8.89 -8.92
CA ALA A 281 16.84 7.87 -8.87
C ALA A 281 15.73 8.18 -7.84
N ALA A 282 16.10 8.73 -6.68
CA ALA A 282 15.14 9.17 -5.67
C ALA A 282 14.20 10.28 -6.17
N ASN A 283 14.68 11.16 -7.06
CA ASN A 283 13.82 12.19 -7.68
C ASN A 283 12.79 11.55 -8.62
N TYR A 284 13.16 10.50 -9.37
CA TYR A 284 12.20 9.74 -10.18
C TYR A 284 11.14 9.04 -9.34
N GLN A 285 11.51 8.49 -8.18
CA GLN A 285 10.56 7.92 -7.23
C GLN A 285 9.60 8.99 -6.68
N LEU A 286 10.10 10.19 -6.37
CA LEU A 286 9.26 11.30 -5.93
C LEU A 286 8.27 11.73 -7.02
N VAL A 287 8.73 11.85 -8.27
CA VAL A 287 7.87 12.13 -9.43
C VAL A 287 6.82 11.02 -9.60
N ALA A 288 7.19 9.75 -9.43
CA ALA A 288 6.25 8.62 -9.47
C ALA A 288 5.12 8.77 -8.43
N PHE A 289 5.43 9.18 -7.19
CA PHE A 289 4.41 9.44 -6.17
C PHE A 289 3.55 10.66 -6.46
N ILE A 290 4.12 11.72 -7.04
CA ILE A 290 3.36 12.89 -7.50
C ILE A 290 2.39 12.47 -8.61
N LEU A 291 2.85 11.73 -9.61
CA LEU A 291 2.02 11.20 -10.70
C LEU A 291 0.94 10.26 -10.18
N PHE A 292 1.26 9.41 -9.18
CA PHE A 292 0.28 8.55 -8.51
C PHE A 292 -0.81 9.38 -7.82
N THR A 293 -0.44 10.50 -7.18
CA THR A 293 -1.38 11.44 -6.54
C THR A 293 -2.27 12.11 -7.57
N VAL A 294 -1.68 12.67 -8.63
CA VAL A 294 -2.40 13.35 -9.72
C VAL A 294 -3.31 12.37 -10.45
N GLY A 295 -2.81 11.19 -10.79
CA GLY A 295 -3.58 10.10 -11.39
C GLY A 295 -4.77 9.71 -10.52
N ARG A 296 -4.60 9.64 -9.19
CA ARG A 296 -5.69 9.32 -8.26
C ARG A 296 -6.74 10.41 -8.25
N ALA A 297 -6.34 11.68 -8.23
CA ALA A 297 -7.26 12.81 -8.26
C ALA A 297 -8.08 12.84 -9.57
N ILE A 298 -7.41 12.70 -10.71
CA ILE A 298 -8.04 12.64 -12.04
C ILE A 298 -8.99 11.44 -12.13
N GLY A 299 -8.51 10.24 -11.78
CA GLY A 299 -9.31 9.03 -11.85
C GLY A 299 -10.52 9.04 -10.90
N THR A 300 -10.37 9.58 -9.69
CA THR A 300 -11.49 9.78 -8.77
C THR A 300 -12.54 10.72 -9.34
N TYR A 301 -12.12 11.80 -10.01
CA TYR A 301 -13.04 12.70 -10.71
C TYR A 301 -13.73 12.01 -11.90
N LEU A 302 -12.99 11.20 -12.67
CA LEU A 302 -13.53 10.44 -13.80
C LEU A 302 -14.56 9.38 -13.39
N LEU A 303 -14.49 8.83 -12.18
CA LEU A 303 -15.51 7.92 -11.66
C LEU A 303 -16.91 8.55 -11.60
N LYS A 304 -17.03 9.89 -11.64
CA LYS A 304 -18.33 10.58 -11.76
C LYS A 304 -19.00 10.33 -13.12
N PHE A 305 -18.22 10.08 -14.16
CA PHE A 305 -18.70 9.99 -15.55
C PHE A 305 -18.52 8.60 -16.15
N ILE A 306 -17.60 7.80 -15.61
CA ILE A 306 -17.22 6.49 -16.12
C ILE A 306 -17.42 5.45 -15.02
N SER A 307 -18.04 4.32 -15.34
CA SER A 307 -18.24 3.25 -14.36
C SER A 307 -16.92 2.60 -13.93
N SER A 308 -16.87 2.12 -12.69
CA SER A 308 -15.67 1.56 -12.05
C SER A 308 -14.95 0.51 -12.91
N GLY A 309 -15.69 -0.41 -13.55
CA GLY A 309 -15.10 -1.44 -14.41
C GLY A 309 -14.45 -0.90 -15.70
N LYS A 310 -15.08 0.09 -16.36
CA LYS A 310 -14.50 0.76 -17.54
C LYS A 310 -13.23 1.51 -17.18
N LEU A 311 -13.29 2.28 -16.10
CA LEU A 311 -12.16 3.09 -15.67
C LEU A 311 -10.98 2.20 -15.26
N LEU A 312 -11.25 1.11 -14.53
CA LEU A 312 -10.25 0.11 -14.21
C LEU A 312 -9.60 -0.44 -15.48
N PHE A 313 -10.39 -0.87 -16.48
CA PHE A 313 -9.88 -1.38 -17.75
C PHE A 313 -8.95 -0.37 -18.45
N TYR A 314 -9.35 0.89 -18.58
CA TYR A 314 -8.54 1.91 -19.25
C TYR A 314 -7.22 2.16 -18.51
N PHE A 315 -7.27 2.34 -17.19
CA PHE A 315 -6.07 2.57 -16.40
C PHE A 315 -5.15 1.35 -16.43
N SER A 316 -5.66 0.13 -16.30
CA SER A 316 -4.83 -1.08 -16.41
C SER A 316 -4.24 -1.28 -17.80
N SER A 317 -4.96 -0.93 -18.87
CA SER A 317 -4.46 -1.07 -20.23
C SER A 317 -3.35 -0.06 -20.52
N LEU A 318 -3.54 1.19 -20.10
CA LEU A 318 -2.52 2.24 -20.24
C LEU A 318 -1.31 1.96 -19.34
N GLY A 319 -1.52 1.52 -18.09
CA GLY A 319 -0.44 1.08 -17.21
C GLY A 319 0.36 -0.07 -17.81
N GLY A 320 -0.33 -1.06 -18.42
CA GLY A 320 0.32 -2.14 -19.16
C GLY A 320 1.09 -1.67 -20.39
N LEU A 321 0.59 -0.67 -21.11
CA LEU A 321 1.28 -0.07 -22.26
C LEU A 321 2.56 0.65 -21.83
N PHE A 322 2.53 1.43 -20.75
CA PHE A 322 3.73 2.09 -20.21
C PHE A 322 4.70 1.08 -19.56
N ALA A 323 4.20 -0.01 -18.97
CA ALA A 323 5.04 -1.10 -18.50
C ALA A 323 5.73 -1.79 -19.69
N LEU A 324 5.02 -2.01 -20.80
CA LEU A 324 5.59 -2.53 -22.04
C LEU A 324 6.61 -1.57 -22.63
N GLY A 325 6.36 -0.26 -22.58
CA GLY A 325 7.33 0.77 -22.95
C GLY A 325 8.63 0.67 -22.13
N THR A 326 8.54 0.33 -20.84
CA THR A 326 9.73 0.09 -19.99
C THR A 326 10.55 -1.12 -20.48
N VAL A 327 9.88 -2.12 -21.03
CA VAL A 327 10.52 -3.33 -21.59
C VAL A 327 11.23 -2.99 -22.90
N VAL A 328 10.54 -2.32 -23.84
CA VAL A 328 11.01 -2.19 -25.23
C VAL A 328 11.78 -0.92 -25.55
N LEU A 329 11.61 0.16 -24.77
CA LEU A 329 12.29 1.42 -25.04
C LEU A 329 13.70 1.42 -24.48
N GLU A 330 14.62 1.97 -25.26
CA GLU A 330 16.03 2.15 -24.87
C GLU A 330 16.28 3.52 -24.24
N GLY A 331 17.36 3.62 -23.47
CA GLY A 331 17.76 4.85 -22.78
C GLY A 331 16.76 5.35 -21.73
N ASP A 332 16.76 6.66 -21.48
CA ASP A 332 15.94 7.31 -20.45
C ASP A 332 14.43 7.19 -20.73
N ALA A 333 14.04 6.95 -21.98
CA ALA A 333 12.64 6.81 -22.37
C ALA A 333 11.95 5.62 -21.66
N GLY A 334 12.68 4.52 -21.44
CA GLY A 334 12.18 3.39 -20.66
C GLY A 334 11.94 3.74 -19.19
N LEU A 335 12.83 4.55 -18.59
CA LEU A 335 12.68 5.03 -17.21
C LEU A 335 11.51 6.00 -17.07
N TYR A 336 11.33 6.92 -18.02
CA TYR A 336 10.15 7.79 -18.06
C TYR A 336 8.87 6.98 -18.21
N SER A 337 8.89 5.93 -19.03
CA SER A 337 7.76 5.01 -19.18
C SER A 337 7.43 4.33 -17.85
N LEU A 338 8.44 3.84 -17.13
CA LEU A 338 8.28 3.23 -15.80
C LEU A 338 7.66 4.20 -14.79
N VAL A 339 8.17 5.43 -14.72
CA VAL A 339 7.64 6.46 -13.82
C VAL A 339 6.18 6.80 -14.17
N MET A 340 5.84 6.86 -15.46
CA MET A 340 4.46 7.10 -15.94
C MET A 340 3.48 5.99 -15.57
N VAL A 341 3.92 4.74 -15.37
CA VAL A 341 3.07 3.64 -14.87
C VAL A 341 2.36 4.04 -13.56
N SER A 342 3.03 4.82 -12.71
CA SER A 342 2.49 5.26 -11.40
C SER A 342 1.21 6.08 -11.53
N LEU A 343 1.05 6.88 -12.59
CA LEU A 343 -0.19 7.60 -12.85
C LEU A 343 -1.37 6.63 -12.96
N PHE A 344 -1.18 5.50 -13.63
CA PHE A 344 -2.25 4.55 -13.93
C PHE A 344 -2.48 3.54 -12.80
N LEU A 345 -1.45 3.21 -12.01
CA LEU A 345 -1.60 2.40 -10.79
C LEU A 345 -2.52 3.04 -9.75
N SER A 346 -2.68 4.36 -9.81
CA SER A 346 -3.32 5.19 -8.80
C SER A 346 -4.71 4.73 -8.35
N ILE A 347 -5.64 4.44 -9.28
CA ILE A 347 -7.02 4.11 -8.90
C ILE A 347 -7.31 2.62 -8.72
N MET A 348 -6.41 1.74 -9.16
CA MET A 348 -6.77 0.35 -9.37
C MET A 348 -7.09 -0.35 -8.04
N PHE A 349 -6.30 -0.13 -6.98
CA PHE A 349 -6.55 -0.69 -5.65
C PHE A 349 -7.97 -0.38 -5.12
N PRO A 350 -8.34 0.91 -4.87
CA PRO A 350 -9.67 1.22 -4.33
C PRO A 350 -10.80 0.81 -5.27
N THR A 351 -10.56 0.82 -6.59
CA THR A 351 -11.58 0.43 -7.57
C THR A 351 -11.82 -1.08 -7.58
N ILE A 352 -10.77 -1.90 -7.60
CA ILE A 352 -10.87 -3.36 -7.46
C ILE A 352 -11.54 -3.71 -6.13
N TYR A 353 -11.11 -3.06 -5.05
CA TYR A 353 -11.65 -3.29 -3.70
C TYR A 353 -13.15 -2.97 -3.63
N GLY A 354 -13.57 -1.81 -4.16
CA GLY A 354 -14.97 -1.40 -4.23
C GLY A 354 -15.81 -2.38 -5.06
N ILE A 355 -15.35 -2.74 -6.25
CA ILE A 355 -16.05 -3.69 -7.15
C ILE A 355 -16.17 -5.08 -6.50
N ALA A 356 -15.11 -5.56 -5.84
CA ALA A 356 -15.09 -6.89 -5.25
C ALA A 356 -16.07 -7.04 -4.08
N LEU A 357 -16.29 -5.97 -3.30
CA LEU A 357 -17.20 -5.97 -2.15
C LEU A 357 -18.62 -5.45 -2.47
N GLU A 358 -18.82 -4.85 -3.63
CA GLU A 358 -20.12 -4.33 -4.04
C GLU A 358 -21.18 -5.43 -4.10
N GLY A 359 -22.37 -5.15 -3.55
CA GLY A 359 -23.50 -6.08 -3.54
C GLY A 359 -23.35 -7.27 -2.59
N LEU A 360 -22.26 -7.35 -1.82
CA LEU A 360 -22.14 -8.31 -0.73
C LEU A 360 -22.96 -7.85 0.49
N LYS A 361 -23.45 -8.81 1.27
CA LYS A 361 -24.06 -8.52 2.58
C LYS A 361 -22.97 -8.03 3.54
N GLU A 362 -23.33 -7.25 4.55
CA GLU A 362 -22.37 -6.64 5.48
C GLU A 362 -21.40 -7.65 6.12
N ASP A 363 -21.90 -8.81 6.56
CA ASP A 363 -21.05 -9.86 7.14
C ASP A 363 -20.11 -10.51 6.12
N GLN A 364 -20.55 -10.64 4.87
CA GLN A 364 -19.71 -11.08 3.76
C GLN A 364 -18.66 -10.03 3.42
N SER A 365 -19.01 -8.72 3.44
CA SER A 365 -18.06 -7.64 3.19
C SER A 365 -16.96 -7.58 4.24
N LYS A 366 -17.26 -7.84 5.52
CA LYS A 366 -16.25 -7.90 6.60
C LYS A 366 -15.24 -9.03 6.39
N ILE A 367 -15.70 -10.23 6.01
CA ILE A 367 -14.80 -11.36 5.73
C ILE A 367 -14.10 -11.20 4.38
N GLY A 368 -14.81 -10.69 3.37
CA GLY A 368 -14.25 -10.42 2.05
C GLY A 368 -13.13 -9.37 2.08
N ALA A 369 -13.27 -8.38 2.95
CA ALA A 369 -12.23 -7.40 3.23
C ALA A 369 -10.91 -8.05 3.65
N ALA A 370 -10.94 -9.07 4.51
CA ALA A 370 -9.73 -9.79 4.89
C ALA A 370 -9.04 -10.45 3.69
N GLY A 371 -9.78 -11.09 2.78
CA GLY A 371 -9.17 -11.70 1.59
C GLY A 371 -8.51 -10.67 0.67
N LEU A 372 -9.12 -9.48 0.53
CA LEU A 372 -8.53 -8.37 -0.22
C LEU A 372 -7.30 -7.77 0.49
N VAL A 373 -7.29 -7.67 1.83
CA VAL A 373 -6.11 -7.22 2.57
C VAL A 373 -5.00 -8.27 2.54
N MET A 374 -5.33 -9.56 2.61
CA MET A 374 -4.35 -10.64 2.44
C MET A 374 -3.70 -10.59 1.05
N ALA A 375 -4.40 -10.10 0.02
CA ALA A 375 -3.85 -9.94 -1.31
C ALA A 375 -2.66 -8.94 -1.39
N ILE A 376 -2.49 -8.07 -0.39
CA ILE A 376 -1.33 -7.17 -0.24
C ILE A 376 -0.01 -7.96 -0.21
N VAL A 377 -0.03 -9.23 0.21
CA VAL A 377 1.14 -10.13 0.16
C VAL A 377 1.71 -10.30 -1.26
N GLY A 378 0.92 -10.04 -2.30
CA GLY A 378 1.40 -9.98 -3.69
C GLY A 378 2.56 -8.98 -3.88
N GLY A 379 2.56 -7.89 -3.09
CA GLY A 379 3.63 -6.90 -3.06
C GLY A 379 4.96 -7.41 -2.47
N ALA A 380 5.00 -8.58 -1.83
CA ALA A 380 6.25 -9.22 -1.41
C ALA A 380 6.67 -10.33 -2.38
N LEU A 381 5.69 -11.11 -2.87
CA LEU A 381 5.96 -12.31 -3.67
C LEU A 381 6.41 -11.98 -5.09
N LEU A 382 5.72 -11.06 -5.76
CA LEU A 382 5.97 -10.73 -7.16
C LEU A 382 7.23 -9.88 -7.35
N PRO A 383 7.55 -8.89 -6.49
CA PRO A 383 8.83 -8.20 -6.58
C PRO A 383 10.02 -9.12 -6.32
N LYS A 384 9.89 -10.11 -5.43
CA LYS A 384 10.91 -11.15 -5.27
C LYS A 384 11.11 -11.96 -6.56
N LEU A 385 10.01 -12.35 -7.22
CA LEU A 385 10.07 -13.04 -8.50
C LEU A 385 10.68 -12.16 -9.60
N GLN A 386 10.38 -10.86 -9.62
CA GLN A 386 11.00 -9.90 -10.53
C GLN A 386 12.50 -9.77 -10.26
N GLY A 387 12.93 -9.74 -9.00
CA GLY A 387 14.35 -9.74 -8.61
C GLY A 387 15.08 -10.98 -9.08
N MET A 388 14.47 -12.15 -8.93
CA MET A 388 15.02 -13.40 -9.49
C MET A 388 15.19 -13.38 -11.01
N ILE A 389 14.41 -12.58 -11.74
CA ILE A 389 14.58 -12.38 -13.19
C ILE A 389 15.74 -11.42 -13.46
N ILE A 390 15.91 -10.38 -12.65
CA ILE A 390 17.00 -9.41 -12.75
C ILE A 390 18.34 -10.07 -12.43
N ASP A 391 18.37 -10.97 -11.45
CA ASP A 391 19.60 -11.66 -11.01
C ASP A 391 19.97 -12.89 -11.90
N LEU A 392 19.34 -13.07 -13.06
CA LEU A 392 19.60 -14.23 -13.93
C LEU A 392 21.03 -14.20 -14.53
N GLY A 393 21.54 -13.01 -14.82
CA GLY A 393 22.87 -12.79 -15.37
C GLY A 393 23.98 -12.60 -14.33
N GLY A 394 23.62 -12.25 -13.09
CA GLY A 394 24.60 -12.01 -12.03
C GLY A 394 24.09 -11.04 -10.96
N VAL A 395 25.03 -10.32 -10.34
CA VAL A 395 24.76 -9.36 -9.26
C VAL A 395 24.61 -7.94 -9.80
N GLU A 396 25.13 -7.67 -11.01
CA GLU A 396 25.01 -6.37 -11.63
C GLU A 396 23.71 -6.30 -12.45
N VAL A 397 23.32 -5.07 -12.79
CA VAL A 397 22.12 -4.83 -13.61
C VAL A 397 22.53 -4.75 -15.09
N ASN A 398 21.99 -5.65 -15.93
CA ASN A 398 22.29 -5.84 -17.37
C ASN A 398 23.49 -6.76 -17.68
N ASP A 399 23.69 -7.82 -16.89
CA ASP A 399 24.71 -8.83 -17.13
C ASP A 399 24.44 -9.66 -18.40
N ILE A 400 23.17 -9.98 -18.67
CA ILE A 400 22.78 -10.73 -19.87
C ILE A 400 21.73 -10.02 -20.72
N THR A 401 21.79 -10.31 -22.02
CA THR A 401 20.78 -9.89 -23.01
C THR A 401 20.00 -11.12 -23.47
N ILE A 402 18.70 -11.16 -23.18
CA ILE A 402 17.78 -12.22 -23.59
C ILE A 402 16.87 -11.65 -24.69
N MET A 403 16.87 -12.25 -25.88
CA MET A 403 16.07 -11.79 -27.03
C MET A 403 16.32 -10.33 -27.43
N GLY A 404 17.54 -9.81 -27.26
CA GLY A 404 17.90 -8.43 -27.57
C GLY A 404 17.49 -7.40 -26.50
N LEU A 405 16.90 -7.85 -25.38
CA LEU A 405 16.54 -7.02 -24.24
C LEU A 405 17.42 -7.38 -23.04
N SER A 406 17.82 -6.39 -22.23
CA SER A 406 18.49 -6.70 -20.97
C SER A 406 17.53 -7.40 -20.00
N GLU A 407 18.07 -8.22 -19.11
CA GLU A 407 17.28 -8.88 -18.05
C GLU A 407 16.50 -7.88 -17.20
N MET A 408 17.07 -6.70 -16.96
CA MET A 408 16.41 -5.61 -16.24
C MET A 408 15.13 -5.17 -16.97
N ASN A 409 15.23 -4.90 -18.27
CA ASN A 409 14.09 -4.56 -19.12
C ASN A 409 13.08 -5.71 -19.19
N LEU A 410 13.56 -6.95 -19.33
CA LEU A 410 12.72 -8.15 -19.42
C LEU A 410 11.92 -8.39 -18.13
N SER A 411 12.47 -8.05 -16.97
CA SER A 411 11.80 -8.17 -15.67
C SER A 411 10.45 -7.44 -15.62
N PHE A 412 10.28 -6.36 -16.38
CA PHE A 412 9.04 -5.59 -16.44
C PHE A 412 7.92 -6.25 -17.25
N LEU A 413 8.19 -7.38 -17.94
CA LEU A 413 7.12 -8.22 -18.49
C LEU A 413 6.20 -8.78 -17.39
N LEU A 414 6.70 -8.99 -16.18
CA LEU A 414 5.88 -9.45 -15.07
C LEU A 414 4.80 -8.42 -14.69
N PRO A 415 5.12 -7.12 -14.45
CA PRO A 415 4.14 -6.05 -14.39
C PRO A 415 3.17 -6.00 -15.58
N VAL A 416 3.65 -6.18 -16.82
CA VAL A 416 2.77 -6.21 -18.01
C VAL A 416 1.70 -7.31 -17.89
N ILE A 417 2.10 -8.53 -17.53
CA ILE A 417 1.17 -9.66 -17.33
C ILE A 417 0.16 -9.35 -16.22
N CYS A 418 0.61 -8.72 -15.14
CA CYS A 418 -0.26 -8.30 -14.04
C CYS A 418 -1.30 -7.27 -14.53
N PHE A 419 -0.87 -6.25 -15.28
CA PHE A 419 -1.77 -5.23 -15.84
C PHE A 419 -2.78 -5.81 -16.82
N VAL A 420 -2.35 -6.71 -17.71
CA VAL A 420 -3.26 -7.41 -18.64
C VAL A 420 -4.33 -8.18 -17.87
N SER A 421 -3.94 -8.88 -16.81
CA SER A 421 -4.87 -9.63 -15.96
C SER A 421 -5.89 -8.73 -15.27
N VAL A 422 -5.46 -7.57 -14.75
CA VAL A 422 -6.35 -6.57 -14.16
C VAL A 422 -7.27 -5.94 -15.22
N ALA A 423 -6.78 -5.72 -16.45
CA ALA A 423 -7.57 -5.22 -17.56
C ALA A 423 -8.67 -6.20 -17.98
N ILE A 424 -8.34 -7.49 -18.06
CA ILE A 424 -9.33 -8.54 -18.34
C ILE A 424 -10.43 -8.53 -17.26
N TYR A 425 -10.06 -8.39 -15.98
CA TYR A 425 -11.02 -8.27 -14.90
C TYR A 425 -11.91 -7.02 -15.04
N GLY A 426 -11.33 -5.84 -15.27
CA GLY A 426 -12.09 -4.60 -15.49
C GLY A 426 -13.06 -4.69 -16.66
N MET A 427 -12.63 -5.27 -17.78
CA MET A 427 -13.49 -5.50 -18.95
C MET A 427 -14.62 -6.49 -18.65
N TRP A 428 -14.31 -7.58 -17.93
CA TRP A 428 -15.29 -8.59 -17.56
C TRP A 428 -16.38 -8.01 -16.64
N ILE A 429 -15.99 -7.21 -15.65
CA ILE A 429 -16.90 -6.48 -14.77
C ILE A 429 -17.78 -5.54 -15.58
N HIS A 430 -17.18 -4.76 -16.48
CA HIS A 430 -17.94 -3.83 -17.30
C HIS A 430 -19.01 -4.55 -18.12
N LYS A 431 -18.65 -5.66 -18.80
CA LYS A 431 -19.56 -6.43 -19.65
C LYS A 431 -20.67 -7.17 -18.89
N LYS A 432 -20.38 -7.68 -17.69
CA LYS A 432 -21.34 -8.54 -16.96
C LYS A 432 -22.13 -7.83 -15.87
N HIS A 433 -21.62 -6.74 -15.30
CA HIS A 433 -22.17 -6.15 -14.09
C HIS A 433 -22.53 -4.66 -14.22
N ASN A 434 -21.92 -3.91 -15.14
CA ASN A 434 -22.17 -2.46 -15.27
C ASN A 434 -23.01 -2.06 -16.50
N ILE A 435 -23.50 -3.00 -17.32
CA ILE A 435 -24.44 -2.67 -18.42
C ILE A 435 -25.81 -2.25 -17.87
N ALA A 436 -26.09 -2.45 -16.58
CA ALA A 436 -27.34 -2.08 -15.93
C ALA A 436 -27.33 -0.74 -15.15
N GLU A 437 -26.21 0.01 -15.09
CA GLU A 437 -26.11 1.24 -14.29
C GLU A 437 -26.37 2.56 -15.06
N ILE A 438 -26.51 2.49 -16.39
CA ILE A 438 -26.68 3.69 -17.25
C ILE A 438 -28.01 3.64 -18.06
N ALA A 439 -28.77 2.56 -17.94
CA ALA A 439 -30.15 2.48 -18.42
C ALA A 439 -31.11 2.71 -17.24
#